data_AF-A5E0T5-F1
#
_entry.id   AF-A5E0T5-F1
#
_cell.length_a   1.000
_cell.length_b   1.000
_cell.length_c   1.000
_cell.angle_alpha   90.00
_cell.angle_beta   90.00
_cell.angle_gamma   90.00
#
_symmetry.space_group_name_H-M   'P 1'
#
loop_
_entity.id
_entity.type
_entity.pdbx_description
1 polymer ?
#
loop_
_entity_poly.entity_id
_entity_poly.type
_entity_poly.pdbx_seq_one_letter_code
_entity_poly.pdbx_strand_id
1 'polypeptide(L)'
;MVDRKRAFSIRSDDDDDDDDNVPLNKKVKTETPTTETKTKTPIINDDNDVSDLDTEQVKKTHARENNGKPDKLKEITKREKENGDADGNNKNNNNNDNKNNNNNNNEEEDGGEDADDNDDEVDDDDDDEAEEEKKRITNFNFDGEIYTFKERPSVIEEKEGKIEFRVVNNDNTKESMIVLTGLKNIFQKQLPKMPREYISRLVYDRSHLSMAVVRKPLTVVGGITYRPFNNRGFAEIVFCAISSTEQVRGYGAHLMNHLKDYVRATSPIKHFLTYADNYAIGYFKKQGFTKEVTLDKSVWMGYIKDYEGGTLMQCTMLPLILRYLDLGKILLLQKAAIERKIKLRSKSNVVRPGLQIFKTNRDAKLDYKDIPGLLEAGWLEEMDNLAQKPKRGPHYNFMVTLFSEMQNHPSAWPFAVPVSKEEVPDYYEVIKEPMDLSTMELKLENDKYESFDQFLYDARLIFKNCRSYNGDTTTYYKNANKLEKFMNNKIKDSAEYSHYLE
;
A
#
# COMPACT_ATOMS: atom_id res chain seq x y z
N MET A 1 50.07 40.38 23.85
CA MET A 1 49.34 41.66 23.70
C MET A 1 47.87 41.31 23.53
N VAL A 2 47.09 41.62 24.59
CA VAL A 2 45.62 41.75 24.70
C VAL A 2 44.70 40.58 24.29
N ASP A 3 44.21 39.91 25.34
CA ASP A 3 43.07 39.00 25.45
C ASP A 3 41.69 39.70 25.34
N ARG A 4 40.64 38.95 24.94
CA ARG A 4 39.40 38.75 25.73
C ARG A 4 38.46 37.68 25.14
N LYS A 5 38.21 36.63 25.94
CA LYS A 5 37.14 35.62 25.86
C LYS A 5 35.95 36.01 26.75
N ARG A 6 34.74 35.56 26.39
CA ARG A 6 33.59 35.03 27.21
C ARG A 6 32.26 35.46 26.56
N ALA A 7 31.32 34.58 26.17
CA ALA A 7 30.60 33.53 26.91
C ALA A 7 29.78 34.07 28.10
N PHE A 8 28.46 34.19 27.92
CA PHE A 8 27.42 34.30 28.95
C PHE A 8 26.40 33.19 28.62
N SER A 9 26.16 32.13 29.39
CA SER A 9 25.84 31.98 30.82
C SER A 9 24.52 32.64 31.22
N ILE A 10 23.50 31.79 31.26
CA ILE A 10 22.19 31.94 31.90
C ILE A 10 22.37 32.34 33.38
N ARG A 11 21.54 33.28 33.85
CA ARG A 11 21.20 33.48 35.26
C ARG A 11 19.73 33.83 35.37
N SER A 12 19.07 33.14 36.28
CA SER A 12 17.70 33.29 36.75
C SER A 12 17.61 34.29 37.90
N ASP A 13 16.36 34.55 38.27
CA ASP A 13 15.83 35.07 39.54
C ASP A 13 15.39 36.55 39.51
N ASP A 14 14.06 36.69 39.42
CA ASP A 14 13.16 37.31 40.41
C ASP A 14 13.41 38.76 40.87
N ASP A 15 12.47 39.67 40.57
CA ASP A 15 11.49 40.18 41.55
C ASP A 15 10.76 41.46 41.05
N ASP A 16 9.47 41.50 41.40
CA ASP A 16 8.60 42.63 41.75
C ASP A 16 7.99 43.59 40.69
N ASP A 17 6.69 43.35 40.52
CA ASP A 17 5.56 44.25 40.83
C ASP A 17 5.07 45.38 39.91
N ASP A 18 3.74 45.35 39.80
CA ASP A 18 2.73 46.39 39.66
C ASP A 18 2.28 46.93 38.29
N ASP A 19 0.99 46.64 38.05
CA ASP A 19 -0.10 47.48 37.51
C ASP A 19 0.16 48.32 36.26
N ASP A 20 -0.56 48.00 35.17
CA ASP A 20 -1.72 48.82 34.78
C ASP A 20 -2.50 48.30 33.55
N ASN A 21 -3.80 48.59 33.60
CA ASN A 21 -4.86 48.35 32.62
C ASN A 21 -4.57 48.82 31.16
N VAL A 22 -4.87 47.95 30.18
CA VAL A 22 -5.84 48.08 29.04
C VAL A 22 -6.17 49.53 28.57
N PRO A 23 -6.25 49.91 27.25
CA PRO A 23 -6.97 49.19 26.17
C PRO A 23 -6.46 49.25 24.70
N LEU A 24 -7.06 48.30 23.97
CA LEU A 24 -7.44 48.25 22.54
C LEU A 24 -7.71 49.55 21.76
N ASN A 25 -7.54 49.40 20.44
CA ASN A 25 -8.27 49.99 19.29
C ASN A 25 -7.84 51.33 18.67
N LYS A 26 -7.52 51.25 17.36
CA LYS A 26 -7.98 52.17 16.28
C LYS A 26 -7.73 51.47 14.93
N LYS A 27 -8.76 50.88 14.31
CA LYS A 27 -9.63 51.40 13.24
C LYS A 27 -8.91 52.02 12.02
N VAL A 28 -8.96 51.26 10.93
CA VAL A 28 -9.49 51.58 9.58
C VAL A 28 -9.21 52.97 9.01
N LYS A 29 -8.54 53.01 7.84
CA LYS A 29 -8.93 53.88 6.72
C LYS A 29 -8.71 53.20 5.37
N THR A 30 -9.80 53.16 4.63
CA THR A 30 -10.00 52.88 3.21
C THR A 30 -9.33 53.92 2.32
N GLU A 31 -8.78 53.52 1.16
CA GLU A 31 -8.74 54.30 -0.08
C GLU A 31 -8.35 53.39 -1.28
N THR A 32 -9.28 53.25 -2.23
CA THR A 32 -9.08 53.00 -3.68
C THR A 32 -9.65 54.24 -4.40
N PRO A 33 -9.44 54.51 -5.72
CA PRO A 33 -9.14 53.58 -6.83
C PRO A 33 -8.24 54.11 -7.98
N THR A 34 -7.85 53.22 -8.92
CA THR A 34 -7.76 53.42 -10.39
C THR A 34 -7.32 52.10 -11.06
N THR A 35 -8.17 51.38 -11.82
CA THR A 35 -8.23 51.26 -13.33
C THR A 35 -6.89 50.95 -13.98
N GLU A 36 -6.66 50.00 -14.91
CA GLU A 36 -7.37 49.11 -15.86
C GLU A 36 -6.32 47.99 -16.20
N THR A 37 -6.59 46.78 -16.70
CA THR A 37 -7.14 46.39 -18.01
C THR A 37 -7.36 44.86 -18.04
N LYS A 38 -8.40 44.46 -18.78
CA LYS A 38 -8.87 43.08 -19.01
C LYS A 38 -8.09 42.38 -20.12
N THR A 39 -7.87 41.07 -19.98
CA THR A 39 -7.83 40.11 -21.11
C THR A 39 -8.66 38.88 -20.74
N LYS A 40 -9.69 38.63 -21.56
CA LYS A 40 -10.62 37.49 -21.48
C LYS A 40 -10.06 36.32 -22.30
N THR A 41 -10.23 35.10 -21.79
CA THR A 41 -10.30 33.87 -22.58
C THR A 41 -11.61 33.15 -22.23
N PRO A 42 -12.31 32.53 -23.20
CA PRO A 42 -13.70 32.13 -23.04
C PRO A 42 -13.86 30.74 -22.44
N ILE A 43 -14.86 30.63 -21.56
CA ILE A 43 -15.44 29.41 -21.03
C ILE A 43 -16.47 28.92 -22.06
N ILE A 44 -16.35 27.67 -22.49
CA ILE A 44 -17.37 26.95 -23.27
C ILE A 44 -18.26 26.23 -22.26
N ASN A 45 -19.50 26.72 -22.11
CA ASN A 45 -20.60 25.98 -21.51
C ASN A 45 -21.47 25.48 -22.67
N ASP A 46 -21.61 24.16 -22.80
CA ASP A 46 -22.68 23.55 -23.58
C ASP A 46 -23.71 22.98 -22.59
N ASP A 47 -24.73 23.79 -22.30
CA ASP A 47 -26.04 23.32 -21.89
C ASP A 47 -26.84 23.03 -23.17
N ASN A 48 -27.33 21.80 -23.33
CA ASN A 48 -28.46 21.50 -24.21
C ASN A 48 -29.47 20.68 -23.42
N ASP A 49 -30.50 21.40 -22.98
CA ASP A 49 -31.83 20.88 -22.68
C ASP A 49 -32.39 20.11 -23.89
N VAL A 50 -32.90 18.90 -23.65
CA VAL A 50 -34.05 18.37 -24.40
C VAL A 50 -35.02 17.80 -23.38
N SER A 51 -36.16 18.47 -23.29
CA SER A 51 -37.35 18.14 -22.52
C SER A 51 -38.07 16.88 -23.01
N ASP A 52 -38.58 16.12 -22.04
CA ASP A 52 -39.88 15.42 -21.96
C ASP A 52 -40.68 15.15 -23.24
N LEU A 53 -41.13 13.89 -23.39
CA LEU A 53 -42.51 13.54 -23.80
C LEU A 53 -42.83 12.06 -23.43
N ASP A 54 -43.83 11.93 -22.56
CA ASP A 54 -44.93 10.96 -22.46
C ASP A 54 -44.74 9.44 -22.16
N THR A 55 -45.18 9.11 -20.94
CA THR A 55 -45.87 7.88 -20.52
C THR A 55 -47.24 7.68 -21.20
N GLU A 56 -47.56 6.44 -21.64
CA GLU A 56 -48.80 5.72 -21.24
C GLU A 56 -48.91 4.25 -21.69
N GLN A 57 -49.15 3.38 -20.69
CA GLN A 57 -50.04 2.21 -20.60
C GLN A 57 -50.56 1.47 -21.86
N VAL A 58 -50.36 0.13 -21.87
CA VAL A 58 -51.43 -0.86 -22.18
C VAL A 58 -51.26 -2.13 -21.31
N LYS A 59 -52.31 -2.47 -20.56
CA LYS A 59 -52.58 -3.78 -19.91
C LYS A 59 -53.83 -4.41 -20.55
N LYS A 60 -53.95 -5.74 -20.38
CA LYS A 60 -55.10 -6.68 -20.63
C LYS A 60 -55.07 -7.35 -22.01
N THR A 61 -55.37 -8.65 -22.21
CA THR A 61 -55.90 -9.76 -21.39
C THR A 61 -55.89 -11.02 -22.26
N HIS A 62 -55.62 -12.21 -21.71
CA HIS A 62 -56.59 -13.33 -21.68
C HIS A 62 -56.03 -14.58 -21.00
N ALA A 63 -56.81 -15.08 -20.05
CA ALA A 63 -56.69 -16.39 -19.43
C ALA A 63 -57.63 -17.39 -20.13
N ARG A 64 -57.29 -18.68 -20.07
CA ARG A 64 -58.28 -19.78 -19.94
C ARG A 64 -57.64 -21.06 -19.38
N GLU A 65 -58.28 -21.57 -18.34
CA GLU A 65 -58.17 -22.88 -17.69
C GLU A 65 -58.61 -24.01 -18.69
N ASN A 66 -58.49 -25.33 -18.49
CA ASN A 66 -58.71 -26.17 -17.30
C ASN A 66 -58.37 -27.67 -17.59
N ASN A 67 -58.06 -28.41 -16.52
CA ASN A 67 -58.40 -29.83 -16.18
C ASN A 67 -57.95 -31.08 -16.98
N GLY A 68 -57.46 -32.08 -16.22
CA GLY A 68 -57.77 -33.51 -16.44
C GLY A 68 -56.67 -34.57 -16.16
N LYS A 69 -56.63 -35.16 -14.95
CA LYS A 69 -56.16 -36.55 -14.63
C LYS A 69 -57.29 -37.56 -15.01
N PRO A 70 -57.16 -38.93 -14.98
CA PRO A 70 -56.29 -39.78 -14.13
C PRO A 70 -55.78 -41.18 -14.70
N ASP A 71 -55.00 -41.89 -13.86
CA ASP A 71 -55.06 -43.35 -13.54
C ASP A 71 -54.49 -44.51 -14.43
N LYS A 72 -53.42 -45.21 -13.96
CA LYS A 72 -53.44 -46.58 -13.35
C LYS A 72 -52.07 -47.34 -13.29
N LEU A 73 -51.77 -47.81 -12.07
CA LEU A 73 -51.21 -49.10 -11.59
C LEU A 73 -50.04 -49.84 -12.28
N LYS A 74 -49.03 -50.24 -11.48
CA LYS A 74 -48.86 -51.62 -10.94
C LYS A 74 -47.78 -51.73 -9.84
N GLU A 75 -48.13 -52.43 -8.75
CA GLU A 75 -47.28 -52.95 -7.65
C GLU A 75 -46.33 -54.07 -8.15
N ILE A 76 -45.31 -54.52 -7.39
CA ILE A 76 -45.39 -55.71 -6.50
C ILE A 76 -44.16 -55.80 -5.55
N THR A 77 -44.44 -55.70 -4.23
CA THR A 77 -44.03 -56.45 -3.02
C THR A 77 -42.60 -56.91 -2.63
N LYS A 78 -42.24 -56.54 -1.37
CA LYS A 78 -41.86 -57.31 -0.13
C LYS A 78 -40.74 -58.38 -0.10
N ARG A 79 -39.87 -58.27 0.94
CA ARG A 79 -39.68 -59.13 2.16
C ARG A 79 -38.40 -58.68 2.88
N GLU A 80 -38.41 -58.11 4.11
CA GLU A 80 -38.59 -58.67 5.47
C GLU A 80 -37.49 -59.63 6.00
N LYS A 81 -36.95 -59.25 7.19
CA LYS A 81 -36.50 -60.01 8.40
C LYS A 81 -35.08 -59.64 8.85
N GLU A 82 -34.80 -59.09 10.04
CA GLU A 82 -35.15 -59.35 11.47
C GLU A 82 -33.89 -59.84 12.24
N ASN A 83 -33.57 -59.10 13.32
CA ASN A 83 -33.09 -59.48 14.66
C ASN A 83 -31.80 -60.30 14.88
N GLY A 84 -31.03 -59.87 15.90
CA GLY A 84 -30.14 -60.74 16.68
C GLY A 84 -29.06 -60.01 17.50
N ASP A 85 -29.34 -59.75 18.78
CA ASP A 85 -28.37 -59.44 19.84
C ASP A 85 -27.34 -60.57 20.05
N ALA A 86 -26.10 -60.25 20.46
CA ALA A 86 -25.38 -60.95 21.53
C ALA A 86 -23.98 -60.35 21.84
N ASP A 87 -23.89 -59.85 23.07
CA ASP A 87 -22.83 -59.82 24.08
C ASP A 87 -21.55 -60.71 23.91
N GLY A 88 -20.45 -60.32 24.57
CA GLY A 88 -19.44 -61.29 25.05
C GLY A 88 -17.93 -61.06 24.77
N ASN A 89 -17.32 -60.12 25.49
CA ASN A 89 -16.09 -60.27 26.31
C ASN A 89 -15.00 -61.34 25.99
N ASN A 90 -13.73 -60.90 25.95
CA ASN A 90 -12.63 -61.22 26.90
C ASN A 90 -11.28 -61.77 26.36
N LYS A 91 -10.21 -61.30 27.05
CA LYS A 91 -8.84 -61.85 27.28
C LYS A 91 -7.75 -61.60 26.23
N ASN A 92 -6.74 -60.78 26.58
CA ASN A 92 -5.47 -61.11 27.30
C ASN A 92 -4.48 -61.84 26.36
N ASN A 93 -3.17 -61.59 26.34
CA ASN A 93 -2.28 -61.01 27.32
C ASN A 93 -0.88 -60.80 26.70
N ASN A 94 -0.10 -59.96 27.38
CA ASN A 94 1.36 -60.00 27.57
C ASN A 94 2.26 -59.69 26.37
N ASN A 95 3.02 -58.59 26.39
CA ASN A 95 4.10 -58.16 27.32
C ASN A 95 5.48 -58.64 26.89
N ASN A 96 6.38 -57.67 27.03
CA ASN A 96 7.81 -57.75 27.28
C ASN A 96 8.72 -57.88 26.07
N ASP A 97 9.88 -57.23 26.04
CA ASP A 97 10.40 -56.04 26.69
C ASP A 97 11.82 -55.90 26.14
N ASN A 98 12.25 -54.66 25.94
CA ASN A 98 13.59 -54.17 26.23
C ASN A 98 14.84 -54.66 25.47
N LYS A 99 15.56 -53.61 25.01
CA LYS A 99 17.01 -53.34 25.24
C LYS A 99 18.01 -54.15 24.43
N ASN A 100 19.18 -53.64 24.07
CA ASN A 100 19.83 -52.32 23.97
C ASN A 100 21.25 -52.66 23.46
N ASN A 101 22.03 -51.64 23.08
CA ASN A 101 23.51 -51.62 23.02
C ASN A 101 24.17 -52.38 21.86
N ASN A 102 25.37 -52.03 21.40
CA ASN A 102 26.17 -50.79 21.29
C ASN A 102 27.48 -51.26 20.61
N ASN A 103 28.18 -50.32 19.96
CA ASN A 103 29.65 -50.24 19.79
C ASN A 103 30.40 -51.05 18.70
N ASN A 104 30.93 -50.25 17.77
CA ASN A 104 32.36 -49.97 17.48
C ASN A 104 33.26 -50.92 16.64
N ASN A 105 33.95 -50.25 15.69
CA ASN A 105 35.35 -50.40 15.21
C ASN A 105 35.65 -51.61 14.29
N ASN A 106 36.44 -51.58 13.21
CA ASN A 106 37.51 -50.70 12.69
C ASN A 106 37.76 -51.00 11.18
N GLU A 107 38.31 -50.00 10.47
CA GLU A 107 39.38 -50.00 9.42
C GLU A 107 39.50 -51.15 8.38
N GLU A 108 39.48 -50.82 7.08
CA GLU A 108 40.63 -50.84 6.14
C GLU A 108 40.19 -50.58 4.66
N GLU A 109 41.19 -50.33 3.81
CA GLU A 109 41.22 -49.52 2.58
C GLU A 109 40.73 -50.18 1.27
N ASP A 110 40.54 -49.30 0.27
CA ASP A 110 40.88 -49.44 -1.16
C ASP A 110 39.79 -49.83 -2.19
N GLY A 111 39.82 -49.12 -3.34
CA GLY A 111 39.37 -49.65 -4.62
C GLY A 111 38.03 -49.18 -5.21
N GLY A 112 38.04 -48.01 -5.87
CA GLY A 112 37.54 -47.77 -7.24
C GLY A 112 36.21 -48.36 -7.76
N GLU A 113 35.33 -47.42 -8.15
CA GLU A 113 34.53 -47.35 -9.39
C GLU A 113 33.26 -48.22 -9.56
N ASP A 114 32.16 -47.46 -9.68
CA ASP A 114 31.00 -47.60 -10.58
C ASP A 114 29.90 -48.63 -10.29
N ALA A 115 28.80 -48.12 -9.74
CA ALA A 115 27.44 -48.44 -10.22
C ALA A 115 26.47 -47.29 -9.87
N ASP A 116 26.01 -46.59 -10.89
CA ASP A 116 24.87 -45.66 -10.87
C ASP A 116 23.59 -46.40 -10.43
N ASP A 117 23.08 -46.11 -9.23
CA ASP A 117 21.68 -46.29 -8.89
C ASP A 117 21.05 -44.89 -8.78
N ASN A 118 20.42 -44.46 -9.88
CA ASN A 118 19.47 -43.35 -9.88
C ASN A 118 18.19 -43.82 -9.18
N ASP A 119 18.12 -43.62 -7.86
CA ASP A 119 16.84 -43.52 -7.18
C ASP A 119 16.26 -42.12 -7.49
N ASP A 120 15.39 -42.07 -8.50
CA ASP A 120 14.45 -40.97 -8.68
C ASP A 120 13.46 -40.98 -7.51
N GLU A 121 13.86 -40.41 -6.37
CA GLU A 121 12.90 -39.88 -5.39
C GLU A 121 12.19 -38.70 -6.07
N VAL A 122 11.02 -38.97 -6.63
CA VAL A 122 10.10 -37.95 -7.09
C VAL A 122 9.69 -37.13 -5.87
N ASP A 123 10.17 -35.90 -5.79
CA ASP A 123 9.75 -34.87 -4.83
C ASP A 123 8.21 -34.73 -4.87
N ASP A 124 7.53 -35.33 -3.88
CA ASP A 124 6.08 -35.20 -3.63
C ASP A 124 5.69 -33.76 -3.16
N ASP A 125 6.66 -32.85 -2.99
CA ASP A 125 6.42 -31.48 -2.47
C ASP A 125 5.79 -30.53 -3.52
N ASP A 126 5.92 -30.79 -4.83
CA ASP A 126 5.41 -29.90 -5.89
C ASP A 126 3.88 -30.02 -6.13
N ASP A 127 3.29 -31.18 -5.81
CA ASP A 127 1.85 -31.41 -6.02
C ASP A 127 0.99 -30.72 -4.94
N ASP A 128 1.51 -30.56 -3.71
CA ASP A 128 0.83 -29.93 -2.59
C ASP A 128 0.67 -28.41 -2.77
N GLU A 129 1.66 -27.71 -3.34
CA GLU A 129 1.56 -26.27 -3.63
C GLU A 129 0.54 -25.98 -4.75
N ALA A 130 0.47 -26.83 -5.77
CA ALA A 130 -0.48 -26.68 -6.87
C ALA A 130 -1.94 -26.95 -6.42
N GLU A 131 -2.13 -27.89 -5.50
CA GLU A 131 -3.38 -28.19 -4.79
C GLU A 131 -3.84 -27.00 -3.93
N GLU A 132 -2.95 -26.44 -3.11
CA GLU A 132 -3.26 -25.23 -2.33
C GLU A 132 -3.57 -24.02 -3.21
N GLU A 133 -2.91 -23.88 -4.36
CA GLU A 133 -3.17 -22.79 -5.28
C GLU A 133 -4.58 -22.84 -5.89
N LYS A 134 -5.06 -24.04 -6.24
CA LYS A 134 -6.43 -24.25 -6.73
C LYS A 134 -7.48 -23.96 -5.65
N LYS A 135 -7.21 -24.29 -4.38
CA LYS A 135 -8.12 -23.98 -3.24
C LYS A 135 -8.32 -22.48 -3.03
N ARG A 136 -7.38 -21.63 -3.48
CA ARG A 136 -7.49 -20.16 -3.39
C ARG A 136 -8.39 -19.53 -4.44
N ILE A 137 -8.81 -20.30 -5.44
CA ILE A 137 -9.60 -19.79 -6.56
C ILE A 137 -11.08 -19.91 -6.22
N THR A 138 -11.77 -18.76 -6.18
CA THR A 138 -13.22 -18.70 -5.95
C THR A 138 -13.94 -18.28 -7.22
N ASN A 139 -15.06 -18.93 -7.50
CA ASN A 139 -15.96 -18.56 -8.58
C ASN A 139 -17.17 -17.83 -7.99
N PHE A 140 -17.61 -16.76 -8.63
CA PHE A 140 -18.82 -16.05 -8.26
C PHE A 140 -19.60 -15.62 -9.50
N ASN A 141 -20.93 -15.59 -9.38
CA ASN A 141 -21.82 -15.17 -10.46
C ASN A 141 -22.11 -13.67 -10.32
N PHE A 142 -21.94 -12.92 -11.41
CA PHE A 142 -22.35 -11.53 -11.53
C PHE A 142 -22.93 -11.29 -12.92
N ASP A 143 -24.14 -10.72 -12.98
CA ASP A 143 -24.85 -10.44 -14.23
C ASP A 143 -25.01 -11.65 -15.18
N GLY A 144 -25.16 -12.85 -14.60
CA GLY A 144 -25.31 -14.10 -15.35
C GLY A 144 -24.01 -14.69 -15.89
N GLU A 145 -22.86 -14.06 -15.64
CA GLU A 145 -21.53 -14.56 -16.00
C GLU A 145 -20.77 -15.03 -14.75
N ILE A 146 -20.01 -16.11 -14.90
CA ILE A 146 -19.17 -16.66 -13.83
C ILE A 146 -17.78 -16.02 -13.92
N TYR A 147 -17.37 -15.39 -12.83
CA TYR A 147 -16.06 -14.77 -12.67
C TYR A 147 -15.20 -15.57 -11.70
N THR A 148 -13.92 -15.67 -12.01
CA THR A 148 -12.93 -16.37 -11.20
C THR A 148 -12.00 -15.38 -10.51
N PHE A 149 -11.81 -15.52 -9.20
CA PHE A 149 -11.00 -14.64 -8.38
C PHE A 149 -10.13 -15.42 -7.39
N LYS A 150 -8.82 -15.21 -7.45
CA LYS A 150 -7.84 -15.76 -6.50
C LYS A 150 -7.87 -14.95 -5.22
N GLU A 151 -8.43 -15.53 -4.16
CA GLU A 151 -8.48 -14.91 -2.84
C GLU A 151 -7.13 -15.05 -2.10
N ARG A 152 -6.89 -14.14 -1.16
CA ARG A 152 -5.67 -14.17 -0.34
C ARG A 152 -5.82 -15.20 0.78
N PRO A 153 -4.72 -15.80 1.28
CA PRO A 153 -4.77 -16.78 2.37
C PRO A 153 -5.54 -16.29 3.59
N SER A 154 -5.33 -15.04 4.01
CA SER A 154 -6.03 -14.45 5.15
C SER A 154 -7.56 -14.39 5.00
N VAL A 155 -8.08 -14.27 3.77
CA VAL A 155 -9.53 -14.23 3.52
C VAL A 155 -10.13 -15.63 3.64
N ILE A 156 -9.39 -16.63 3.17
CA ILE A 156 -9.81 -18.04 3.21
C ILE A 156 -9.81 -18.53 4.66
N GLU A 157 -8.76 -18.24 5.42
CA GLU A 157 -8.70 -18.58 6.84
C GLU A 157 -9.82 -17.94 7.66
N GLU A 158 -10.27 -16.73 7.30
CA GLU A 158 -11.43 -16.09 7.94
C GLU A 158 -12.73 -16.82 7.58
N LYS A 159 -12.92 -17.19 6.30
CA LYS A 159 -14.11 -17.95 5.86
C LYS A 159 -14.20 -19.33 6.49
N GLU A 160 -13.06 -20.00 6.66
CA GLU A 160 -12.95 -21.26 7.39
C GLU A 160 -13.08 -21.08 8.91
N GLY A 161 -13.12 -19.84 9.40
CA GLY A 161 -13.27 -19.51 10.80
C GLY A 161 -12.03 -19.82 11.65
N LYS A 162 -10.85 -19.99 11.04
CA LYS A 162 -9.55 -20.17 11.71
C LYS A 162 -9.08 -18.87 12.35
N ILE A 163 -9.36 -17.74 11.68
CA ILE A 163 -9.11 -16.39 12.20
C ILE A 163 -10.40 -15.58 12.27
N GLU A 164 -10.38 -14.52 13.07
CA GLU A 164 -11.45 -13.55 13.19
C GLU A 164 -10.89 -12.15 13.49
N PHE A 165 -11.66 -11.13 13.11
CA PHE A 165 -11.33 -9.73 13.36
C PHE A 165 -12.22 -9.22 14.49
N ARG A 166 -11.60 -8.80 15.60
CA ARG A 166 -12.32 -8.29 16.77
C ARG A 166 -11.91 -6.87 17.07
N VAL A 167 -12.89 -6.00 17.30
CA VAL A 167 -12.64 -4.66 17.85
C VAL A 167 -12.76 -4.75 19.36
N VAL A 168 -11.68 -4.42 20.05
CA VAL A 168 -11.56 -4.47 21.51
C VAL A 168 -11.10 -3.12 22.04
N ASN A 169 -11.53 -2.79 23.24
CA ASN A 169 -11.04 -1.66 24.03
C ASN A 169 -10.89 -2.08 25.49
N ASN A 170 -10.36 -1.20 26.33
CA ASN A 170 -10.25 -1.46 27.76
C ASN A 170 -11.62 -1.30 28.47
N ASP A 171 -12.45 -2.33 28.32
CA ASP A 171 -13.77 -2.47 28.94
C ASP A 171 -13.74 -3.23 30.29
N ASN A 172 -12.54 -3.48 30.83
CA ASN A 172 -12.27 -4.33 32.00
C ASN A 172 -12.70 -5.81 31.88
N THR A 173 -13.04 -6.30 30.68
CA THR A 173 -13.34 -7.72 30.49
C THR A 173 -12.05 -8.53 30.35
N LYS A 174 -12.07 -9.78 30.84
CA LYS A 174 -10.90 -10.67 30.80
C LYS A 174 -10.46 -10.95 29.36
N GLU A 175 -11.40 -11.18 28.45
CA GLU A 175 -11.11 -11.47 27.05
C GLU A 175 -10.47 -10.28 26.34
N SER A 176 -11.07 -9.08 26.43
CA SER A 176 -10.48 -7.87 25.85
C SER A 176 -9.09 -7.59 26.41
N MET A 177 -8.87 -7.80 27.72
CA MET A 177 -7.56 -7.63 28.32
C MET A 177 -6.52 -8.63 27.81
N ILE A 178 -6.88 -9.88 27.55
CA ILE A 178 -5.96 -10.86 26.94
C ILE A 178 -5.58 -10.41 25.53
N VAL A 179 -6.55 -10.00 24.72
CA VAL A 179 -6.31 -9.54 23.35
C VAL A 179 -5.44 -8.27 23.33
N LEU A 180 -5.77 -7.28 24.15
CA LEU A 180 -4.98 -6.04 24.27
C LEU A 180 -3.55 -6.31 24.75
N THR A 181 -3.38 -7.27 25.67
CA THR A 181 -2.05 -7.66 26.14
C THR A 181 -1.25 -8.36 25.04
N GLY A 182 -1.89 -9.22 24.24
CA GLY A 182 -1.28 -9.81 23.06
C GLY A 182 -0.84 -8.75 22.03
N LEU A 183 -1.71 -7.79 21.74
CA LEU A 183 -1.41 -6.67 20.85
C LEU A 183 -0.25 -5.81 21.36
N LYS A 184 -0.29 -5.42 22.64
CA LYS A 184 0.81 -4.70 23.29
C LYS A 184 2.15 -5.42 23.07
N ASN A 185 2.20 -6.72 23.30
CA ASN A 185 3.42 -7.49 23.16
C ASN A 185 3.93 -7.52 21.71
N ILE A 186 3.01 -7.59 20.73
CA ILE A 186 3.37 -7.51 19.30
C ILE A 186 3.90 -6.11 18.98
N PHE A 187 3.21 -5.04 19.37
CA PHE A 187 3.66 -3.67 19.13
C PHE A 187 5.03 -3.40 19.75
N GLN A 188 5.27 -3.86 20.99
CA GLN A 188 6.56 -3.69 21.66
C GLN A 188 7.72 -4.42 20.96
N LYS A 189 7.44 -5.52 20.24
CA LYS A 189 8.44 -6.25 19.45
C LYS A 189 8.64 -5.66 18.07
N GLN A 190 7.55 -5.28 17.39
CA GLN A 190 7.58 -4.81 15.99
C GLN A 190 7.90 -3.32 15.86
N LEU A 191 7.72 -2.53 16.92
CA LEU A 191 8.00 -1.08 16.96
C LEU A 191 9.08 -0.77 18.01
N PRO A 192 10.36 -1.15 17.78
CA PRO A 192 11.43 -1.00 18.77
C PRO A 192 11.79 0.46 19.08
N LYS A 193 11.50 1.39 18.16
CA LYS A 193 11.72 2.83 18.37
C LYS A 193 10.72 3.46 19.35
N MET A 194 9.60 2.78 19.62
CA MET A 194 8.54 3.29 20.50
C MET A 194 8.76 2.79 21.95
N PRO A 195 8.73 3.68 22.96
CA PRO A 195 8.89 3.28 24.35
C PRO A 195 7.82 2.26 24.79
N ARG A 196 8.23 1.24 25.55
CA ARG A 196 7.36 0.13 25.96
C ARG A 196 6.21 0.59 26.86
N GLU A 197 6.48 1.54 27.73
CA GLU A 197 5.52 2.18 28.64
C GLU A 197 4.50 3.00 27.84
N TYR A 198 4.98 3.71 26.81
CA TYR A 198 4.13 4.50 25.92
C TYR A 198 3.12 3.62 25.17
N ILE A 199 3.57 2.52 24.58
CA ILE A 199 2.71 1.54 23.92
C ILE A 199 1.67 1.00 24.90
N SER A 200 2.11 0.56 26.08
CA SER A 200 1.20 0.00 27.09
C SER A 200 0.12 0.99 27.50
N ARG A 201 0.52 2.25 27.74
CA ARG A 201 -0.40 3.31 28.17
C ARG A 201 -1.49 3.56 27.13
N LEU A 202 -1.15 3.63 25.84
CA LEU A 202 -2.13 3.91 24.78
C LEU A 202 -2.98 2.70 24.40
N VAL A 203 -2.42 1.49 24.39
CA VAL A 203 -3.18 0.26 24.10
C VAL A 203 -4.26 0.01 25.16
N TYR A 204 -3.97 0.30 26.43
CA TYR A 204 -4.94 0.16 27.52
C TYR A 204 -5.76 1.42 27.79
N ASP A 205 -5.55 2.49 27.02
CA ASP A 205 -6.33 3.72 27.18
C ASP A 205 -7.76 3.52 26.68
N ARG A 206 -8.74 3.99 27.46
CA ARG A 206 -10.16 3.77 27.16
C ARG A 206 -10.67 4.57 25.97
N SER A 207 -9.97 5.64 25.59
CA SER A 207 -10.29 6.44 24.39
C SER A 207 -9.74 5.84 23.10
N HIS A 208 -8.93 4.78 23.20
CA HIS A 208 -8.37 4.06 22.07
C HIS A 208 -9.14 2.76 21.83
N LEU A 209 -9.29 2.42 20.56
CA LEU A 209 -9.86 1.16 20.10
C LEU A 209 -8.77 0.38 19.38
N SER A 210 -8.79 -0.94 19.52
CA SER A 210 -7.88 -1.80 18.79
C SER A 210 -8.65 -2.83 17.98
N MET A 211 -8.41 -2.88 16.67
CA MET A 211 -8.85 -3.98 15.84
C MET A 211 -7.75 -5.04 15.82
N ALA A 212 -8.04 -6.22 16.37
CA ALA A 212 -7.13 -7.34 16.47
C ALA A 212 -7.50 -8.44 15.47
N VAL A 213 -6.48 -9.04 14.88
CA VAL A 213 -6.57 -10.33 14.18
C VAL A 213 -6.31 -11.42 15.21
N VAL A 214 -7.31 -12.26 15.47
CA VAL A 214 -7.23 -13.33 16.46
C VAL A 214 -7.37 -14.66 15.74
N ARG A 215 -6.40 -15.55 15.94
CA ARG A 215 -6.48 -16.96 15.55
C ARG A 215 -7.11 -17.74 16.70
N LYS A 216 -8.09 -18.59 16.41
CA LYS A 216 -8.74 -19.39 17.46
C LYS A 216 -7.73 -20.33 18.14
N PRO A 217 -7.83 -20.53 19.47
CA PRO A 217 -8.90 -20.07 20.35
C PRO A 217 -8.80 -18.59 20.81
N LEU A 218 -7.60 -18.01 21.00
CA LEU A 218 -7.46 -16.60 21.39
C LEU A 218 -6.05 -16.02 21.12
N THR A 219 -5.35 -16.54 20.12
CA THR A 219 -3.97 -16.14 19.81
C THR A 219 -3.97 -14.88 18.95
N VAL A 220 -3.36 -13.80 19.44
CA VAL A 220 -3.27 -12.54 18.68
C VAL A 220 -2.18 -12.64 17.61
N VAL A 221 -2.55 -12.39 16.36
CA VAL A 221 -1.64 -12.40 15.20
C VAL A 221 -1.11 -10.99 14.89
N GLY A 222 -1.94 -9.97 15.12
CA GLY A 222 -1.59 -8.57 14.88
C GLY A 222 -2.78 -7.66 15.06
N GLY A 223 -2.60 -6.36 14.85
CA GLY A 223 -3.70 -5.40 14.99
C GLY A 223 -3.34 -3.97 14.67
N ILE A 224 -4.39 -3.14 14.69
CA ILE A 224 -4.31 -1.69 14.57
C ILE A 224 -4.96 -1.06 15.80
N THR A 225 -4.22 -0.22 16.51
CA THR A 225 -4.77 0.66 17.55
C THR A 225 -5.01 2.04 16.96
N TYR A 226 -6.23 2.53 17.09
CA TYR A 226 -6.63 3.83 16.57
C TYR A 226 -7.46 4.61 17.60
N ARG A 227 -7.44 5.94 17.48
CA ARG A 227 -8.21 6.86 18.31
C ARG A 227 -9.23 7.60 17.45
N PRO A 228 -10.54 7.36 17.65
CA PRO A 228 -11.58 8.02 16.87
C PRO A 228 -11.83 9.46 17.36
N PHE A 229 -11.93 10.40 16.42
CA PHE A 229 -12.40 11.76 16.67
C PHE A 229 -13.71 12.00 15.90
N ASN A 230 -14.80 11.36 16.37
CA ASN A 230 -16.10 11.35 15.69
C ASN A 230 -16.60 12.77 15.33
N ASN A 231 -16.44 13.73 16.24
CA ASN A 231 -16.88 15.12 16.04
C ASN A 231 -16.08 15.86 14.96
N ARG A 232 -14.89 15.36 14.60
CA ARG A 232 -13.96 15.95 13.63
C ARG A 232 -13.87 15.13 12.32
N GLY A 233 -14.60 14.01 12.24
CA GLY A 233 -14.67 13.19 11.03
C GLY A 233 -13.39 12.44 10.67
N PHE A 234 -12.42 12.30 11.59
CA PHE A 234 -11.19 11.55 11.36
C PHE A 234 -10.84 10.60 12.52
N ALA A 235 -9.97 9.63 12.27
CA ALA A 235 -9.33 8.81 13.30
C ALA A 235 -7.81 8.85 13.14
N GLU A 236 -7.11 8.84 14.27
CA GLU A 236 -5.66 8.70 14.32
C GLU A 236 -5.30 7.21 14.40
N ILE A 237 -4.52 6.69 13.46
CA ILE A 237 -3.91 5.37 13.58
C ILE A 237 -2.61 5.53 14.36
N VAL A 238 -2.60 5.01 15.58
CA VAL A 238 -1.50 5.13 16.54
C VAL A 238 -0.49 4.00 16.35
N PHE A 239 -0.97 2.76 16.26
CA PHE A 239 -0.12 1.58 16.06
C PHE A 239 -0.70 0.68 14.98
N CYS A 240 0.17 0.11 14.15
CA CYS A 240 -0.19 -0.89 13.15
C CYS A 240 0.97 -1.89 13.05
N ALA A 241 0.73 -3.15 13.41
CA ALA A 241 1.74 -4.19 13.32
C ALA A 241 1.12 -5.59 13.21
N ILE A 242 1.82 -6.46 12.50
CA ILE A 242 1.53 -7.90 12.41
C ILE A 242 2.75 -8.66 12.95
N SER A 243 2.53 -9.77 13.65
CA SER A 243 3.60 -10.67 14.11
C SER A 243 4.50 -11.06 12.95
N SER A 244 5.82 -11.01 13.14
CA SER A 244 6.83 -11.34 12.13
C SER A 244 6.66 -12.74 11.53
N THR A 245 6.23 -13.71 12.34
CA THR A 245 5.94 -15.08 11.92
C THR A 245 4.81 -15.19 10.90
N GLU A 246 3.96 -14.17 10.82
CA GLU A 246 2.72 -14.15 10.02
C GLU A 246 2.75 -12.99 9.00
N GLN A 247 3.90 -12.36 8.80
CA GLN A 247 4.06 -11.33 7.77
C GLN A 247 3.99 -11.96 6.36
N VAL A 248 3.74 -11.13 5.34
CA VAL A 248 3.64 -11.52 3.91
C VAL A 248 2.38 -12.35 3.54
N ARG A 249 1.66 -12.94 4.50
CA ARG A 249 0.39 -13.67 4.28
C ARG A 249 -0.84 -12.81 3.94
N GLY A 250 -0.65 -11.48 3.87
CA GLY A 250 -1.70 -10.53 3.47
C GLY A 250 -2.58 -9.99 4.61
N TYR A 251 -2.38 -10.45 5.86
CA TYR A 251 -3.17 -10.00 7.02
C TYR A 251 -3.18 -8.48 7.19
N GLY A 252 -2.06 -7.79 6.95
CA GLY A 252 -2.00 -6.32 7.12
C GLY A 252 -2.94 -5.56 6.18
N ALA A 253 -3.09 -6.00 4.93
CA ALA A 253 -4.03 -5.39 4.00
C ALA A 253 -5.47 -5.76 4.35
N HIS A 254 -5.70 -7.01 4.74
CA HIS A 254 -7.02 -7.51 5.13
C HIS A 254 -7.55 -6.79 6.39
N LEU A 255 -6.68 -6.59 7.38
CA LEU A 255 -6.95 -5.84 8.60
C LEU A 255 -7.32 -4.37 8.31
N MET A 256 -6.61 -3.71 7.40
CA MET A 256 -6.93 -2.33 7.02
C MET A 256 -8.28 -2.23 6.30
N ASN A 257 -8.62 -3.22 5.46
CA ASN A 257 -9.93 -3.27 4.80
C ASN A 257 -11.06 -3.45 5.81
N HIS A 258 -10.90 -4.38 6.76
CA HIS A 258 -11.81 -4.55 7.89
C HIS A 258 -11.97 -3.27 8.71
N LEU A 259 -10.85 -2.58 9.01
CA LEU A 259 -10.89 -1.32 9.76
C LEU A 259 -11.66 -0.23 9.02
N LYS A 260 -11.42 -0.06 7.72
CA LYS A 260 -12.14 0.92 6.88
C LYS A 260 -13.63 0.61 6.79
N ASP A 261 -14.00 -0.64 6.63
CA ASP A 261 -15.41 -1.04 6.56
C ASP A 261 -16.11 -0.87 7.90
N TYR A 262 -15.46 -1.29 8.99
CA TYR A 262 -15.98 -1.14 10.35
C TYR A 262 -16.18 0.33 10.74
N VAL A 263 -15.16 1.17 10.57
CA VAL A 263 -15.20 2.58 10.98
C VAL A 263 -16.26 3.34 10.18
N ARG A 264 -16.39 3.08 8.87
CA ARG A 264 -17.43 3.71 8.04
C ARG A 264 -18.83 3.24 8.42
N ALA A 265 -19.01 1.97 8.77
CA ALA A 265 -20.32 1.44 9.15
C ALA A 265 -20.78 1.91 10.54
N THR A 266 -19.84 2.19 11.45
CA THR A 266 -20.14 2.45 12.87
C THR A 266 -19.96 3.91 13.28
N SER A 267 -19.31 4.75 12.48
CA SER A 267 -18.94 6.12 12.86
C SER A 267 -19.00 7.10 11.66
N PRO A 268 -19.06 8.42 11.90
CA PRO A 268 -19.05 9.43 10.84
C PRO A 268 -17.65 9.70 10.25
N ILE A 269 -16.65 8.90 10.63
CA ILE A 269 -15.25 9.09 10.26
C ILE A 269 -15.04 8.81 8.77
N LYS A 270 -14.38 9.74 8.08
CA LYS A 270 -14.06 9.65 6.64
C LYS A 270 -12.56 9.61 6.36
N HIS A 271 -11.76 10.07 7.31
CA HIS A 271 -10.31 10.21 7.14
C HIS A 271 -9.54 9.43 8.21
N PHE A 272 -8.43 8.83 7.81
CA PHE A 272 -7.39 8.37 8.74
C PHE A 272 -6.17 9.25 8.63
N LEU A 273 -5.60 9.60 9.77
CA LEU A 273 -4.29 10.26 9.88
C LEU A 273 -3.34 9.35 10.63
N THR A 274 -2.08 9.31 10.22
CA THR A 274 -1.05 8.51 10.90
C THR A 274 0.32 9.09 10.67
N TYR A 275 1.22 8.92 11.64
CA TYR A 275 2.64 9.12 11.46
C TYR A 275 3.29 7.78 11.11
N ALA A 276 3.75 7.66 9.87
CA ALA A 276 4.40 6.45 9.38
C ALA A 276 5.93 6.60 9.48
N ASP A 277 6.60 5.57 10.03
CA ASP A 277 8.06 5.44 9.88
C ASP A 277 8.41 5.15 8.41
N ASN A 278 9.65 5.43 8.01
CA ASN A 278 10.12 5.34 6.62
C ASN A 278 9.89 3.95 6.01
N TYR A 279 10.05 2.89 6.80
CA TYR A 279 9.82 1.51 6.38
C TYR A 279 8.34 1.19 6.13
N ALA A 280 7.41 1.93 6.76
CA ALA A 280 5.97 1.68 6.68
C ALA A 280 5.28 2.53 5.58
N ILE A 281 5.94 3.56 5.05
CA ILE A 281 5.36 4.45 4.01
C ILE A 281 4.85 3.63 2.81
N GLY A 282 5.61 2.63 2.35
CA GLY A 282 5.19 1.78 1.24
C GLY A 282 3.93 0.96 1.53
N TYR A 283 3.76 0.49 2.76
CA TYR A 283 2.53 -0.19 3.19
C TYR A 283 1.34 0.78 3.17
N PHE A 284 1.47 1.95 3.81
CA PHE A 284 0.40 2.95 3.88
C PHE A 284 0.02 3.49 2.49
N LYS A 285 1.00 3.75 1.61
CA LYS A 285 0.74 4.10 0.19
C LYS A 285 -0.12 3.04 -0.49
N LYS A 286 0.19 1.74 -0.34
CA LYS A 286 -0.62 0.64 -0.88
C LYS A 286 -2.03 0.57 -0.29
N GLN A 287 -2.22 1.08 0.93
CA GLN A 287 -3.54 1.21 1.56
C GLN A 287 -4.27 2.51 1.20
N GLY A 288 -3.76 3.31 0.26
CA GLY A 288 -4.40 4.55 -0.16
C GLY A 288 -4.15 5.74 0.77
N PHE A 289 -3.04 5.73 1.50
CA PHE A 289 -2.55 6.91 2.20
C PHE A 289 -1.63 7.72 1.28
N THR A 290 -1.70 9.05 1.40
CA THR A 290 -0.82 10.01 0.73
C THR A 290 -0.07 10.86 1.76
N LYS A 291 1.09 11.40 1.37
CA LYS A 291 1.82 12.41 2.17
C LYS A 291 1.11 13.77 2.15
N GLU A 292 0.25 14.00 1.15
CA GLU A 292 -0.50 15.24 1.00
C GLU A 292 -1.72 15.24 1.93
N VAL A 293 -1.63 16.03 3.01
CA VAL A 293 -2.72 16.20 3.96
C VAL A 293 -3.66 17.29 3.45
N THR A 294 -4.80 16.87 2.90
CA THR A 294 -5.86 17.78 2.43
C THR A 294 -6.79 18.25 3.54
N LEU A 295 -6.78 17.58 4.69
CA LEU A 295 -7.59 17.97 5.85
C LEU A 295 -7.01 19.25 6.48
N ASP A 296 -7.88 20.24 6.71
CA ASP A 296 -7.47 21.53 7.28
C ASP A 296 -6.75 21.36 8.62
N LYS A 297 -5.64 22.09 8.80
CA LYS A 297 -4.78 22.00 10.00
C LYS A 297 -5.58 22.20 11.29
N SER A 298 -6.58 23.08 11.32
CA SER A 298 -7.44 23.32 12.50
C SER A 298 -8.26 22.10 12.94
N VAL A 299 -8.47 21.13 12.04
CA VAL A 299 -9.22 19.91 12.31
C VAL A 299 -8.37 18.90 13.10
N TRP A 300 -7.07 18.82 12.86
CA TRP A 300 -6.23 17.74 13.43
C TRP A 300 -5.04 18.23 14.27
N MET A 301 -4.55 19.45 14.04
CA MET A 301 -3.41 20.00 14.76
C MET A 301 -3.71 20.14 16.26
N GLY A 302 -2.83 19.61 17.10
CA GLY A 302 -2.98 19.55 18.56
C GLY A 302 -3.85 18.39 19.07
N TYR A 303 -4.48 17.60 18.18
CA TYR A 303 -5.28 16.43 18.56
C TYR A 303 -4.52 15.11 18.42
N ILE A 304 -3.75 14.99 17.33
CA ILE A 304 -2.90 13.84 17.06
C ILE A 304 -1.53 14.01 17.74
N LYS A 305 -0.80 12.90 17.91
CA LYS A 305 0.55 12.92 18.46
C LYS A 305 1.57 13.05 17.35
N ASP A 306 2.50 13.99 17.53
CA ASP A 306 3.65 14.17 16.64
C ASP A 306 4.75 13.19 17.06
N TYR A 307 5.27 12.45 16.10
CA TYR A 307 6.35 11.50 16.31
C TYR A 307 7.58 11.96 15.54
N GLU A 308 8.69 12.15 16.25
CA GLU A 308 9.96 12.54 15.65
C GLU A 308 10.42 11.49 14.63
N GLY A 309 10.77 11.94 13.42
CA GLY A 309 11.16 11.06 12.31
C GLY A 309 10.01 10.30 11.63
N GLY A 310 8.75 10.53 12.03
CA GLY A 310 7.58 10.01 11.33
C GLY A 310 7.13 10.95 10.21
N THR A 311 6.66 10.39 9.10
CA THR A 311 6.00 11.14 8.03
C THR A 311 4.49 11.14 8.26
N LEU A 312 3.87 12.32 8.38
CA LEU A 312 2.41 12.43 8.46
C LEU A 312 1.79 11.98 7.12
N MET A 313 0.80 11.09 7.20
CA MET A 313 0.08 10.58 6.03
C MET A 313 -1.43 10.59 6.28
N GLN A 314 -2.19 10.89 5.23
CA GLN A 314 -3.65 10.91 5.23
C GLN A 314 -4.22 9.85 4.30
N CYS A 315 -5.23 9.11 4.76
CA CYS A 315 -6.12 8.31 3.91
C CYS A 315 -7.52 8.91 3.93
N THR A 316 -8.04 9.28 2.77
CA THR A 316 -9.44 9.62 2.60
C THR A 316 -10.18 8.38 2.09
N MET A 317 -11.12 7.88 2.88
CA MET A 317 -11.86 6.69 2.51
C MET A 317 -12.88 6.99 1.40
N LEU A 318 -13.08 6.00 0.53
CA LEU A 318 -14.08 6.05 -0.52
C LEU A 318 -15.51 5.98 0.07
N PRO A 319 -16.52 6.45 -0.68
CA PRO A 319 -17.91 6.47 -0.24
C PRO A 319 -18.43 5.11 0.24
N LEU A 320 -19.43 5.17 1.14
CA LEU A 320 -20.04 4.02 1.83
C LEU A 320 -20.59 2.92 0.92
N ILE A 321 -20.97 3.25 -0.32
CA ILE A 321 -21.49 2.27 -1.29
C ILE A 321 -20.46 1.18 -1.64
N LEU A 322 -19.16 1.45 -1.44
CA LEU A 322 -18.09 0.51 -1.72
C LEU A 322 -17.60 -0.15 -0.44
N ARG A 323 -17.61 -1.49 -0.39
CA ARG A 323 -17.01 -2.30 0.69
C ARG A 323 -15.56 -2.63 0.35
N TYR A 324 -14.60 -2.28 1.21
CA TYR A 324 -13.18 -2.53 0.95
C TYR A 324 -12.82 -4.02 0.97
N LEU A 325 -13.53 -4.84 1.75
CA LEU A 325 -13.36 -6.30 1.72
C LEU A 325 -13.66 -6.91 0.35
N ASP A 326 -14.55 -6.29 -0.43
CA ASP A 326 -14.91 -6.72 -1.78
C ASP A 326 -14.08 -6.02 -2.88
N LEU A 327 -13.11 -5.17 -2.51
CA LEU A 327 -12.37 -4.33 -3.46
C LEU A 327 -11.74 -5.13 -4.60
N GLY A 328 -11.17 -6.30 -4.30
CA GLY A 328 -10.57 -7.17 -5.32
C GLY A 328 -11.59 -7.66 -6.36
N LYS A 329 -12.81 -8.01 -5.93
CA LYS A 329 -13.90 -8.44 -6.82
C LYS A 329 -14.46 -7.27 -7.60
N ILE A 330 -14.63 -6.11 -6.97
CA ILE A 330 -15.09 -4.88 -7.62
C ILE A 330 -14.13 -4.48 -8.74
N LEU A 331 -12.81 -4.48 -8.48
CA LEU A 331 -11.80 -4.16 -9.49
C LEU A 331 -11.80 -5.18 -10.64
N LEU A 332 -12.00 -6.47 -10.35
CA LEU A 332 -12.14 -7.50 -11.38
C LEU A 332 -13.36 -7.23 -12.27
N LEU A 333 -14.52 -6.91 -11.68
CA LEU A 333 -15.73 -6.59 -12.42
C LEU A 333 -15.59 -5.32 -13.26
N GLN A 334 -14.96 -4.28 -12.72
CA GLN A 334 -14.67 -3.05 -13.46
C GLN A 334 -13.74 -3.31 -14.65
N LYS A 335 -12.67 -4.10 -14.44
CA LYS A 335 -11.76 -4.52 -15.51
C LYS A 335 -12.51 -5.28 -16.60
N ALA A 336 -13.34 -6.26 -16.22
CA ALA A 336 -14.12 -7.04 -17.16
C ALA A 336 -15.12 -6.19 -17.97
N ALA A 337 -15.79 -5.23 -17.32
CA ALA A 337 -16.70 -4.30 -17.99
C ALA A 337 -15.97 -3.42 -19.03
N ILE A 338 -14.80 -2.90 -18.69
CA ILE A 338 -13.95 -2.13 -19.61
C ILE A 338 -13.49 -3.03 -20.76
N GLU A 339 -12.99 -4.23 -20.49
CA GLU A 339 -12.55 -5.18 -21.51
C GLU A 339 -13.68 -5.59 -22.44
N ARG A 340 -14.90 -5.79 -21.93
CA ARG A 340 -16.10 -6.06 -22.74
C ARG A 340 -16.37 -4.90 -23.70
N LYS A 341 -16.27 -3.66 -23.23
CA LYS A 341 -16.44 -2.47 -24.08
C LYS A 341 -15.32 -2.33 -25.11
N ILE A 342 -14.08 -2.64 -24.73
CA ILE A 342 -12.92 -2.67 -25.64
C ILE A 342 -13.16 -3.73 -26.72
N LYS A 343 -13.57 -4.96 -26.37
CA LYS A 343 -13.85 -6.05 -27.33
C LYS A 343 -14.93 -5.71 -28.38
N LEU A 344 -15.87 -4.81 -28.05
CA LEU A 344 -16.88 -4.36 -29.02
C LEU A 344 -16.31 -3.46 -30.13
N ARG A 345 -15.16 -2.81 -29.89
CA ARG A 345 -14.51 -1.90 -30.84
C ARG A 345 -13.20 -2.46 -31.39
N SER A 346 -12.41 -3.07 -30.52
CA SER A 346 -11.11 -3.65 -30.81
C SER A 346 -11.29 -5.05 -31.38
N LYS A 347 -10.53 -5.34 -32.44
CA LYS A 347 -10.39 -6.67 -33.03
C LYS A 347 -9.14 -7.41 -32.53
N SER A 348 -8.47 -6.91 -31.49
CA SER A 348 -7.24 -7.53 -30.95
C SER A 348 -7.45 -8.95 -30.43
N ASN A 349 -8.68 -9.34 -30.11
CA ASN A 349 -9.03 -10.70 -29.69
C ASN A 349 -9.13 -11.70 -30.86
N VAL A 350 -9.09 -11.23 -32.11
CA VAL A 350 -9.16 -12.09 -33.30
C VAL A 350 -7.77 -12.64 -33.60
N VAL A 351 -7.57 -13.93 -33.34
CA VAL A 351 -6.35 -14.64 -33.73
C VAL A 351 -6.36 -14.86 -35.24
N ARG A 352 -5.35 -14.33 -35.92
CA ARG A 352 -5.20 -14.43 -37.38
C ARG A 352 -4.18 -15.50 -37.73
N PRO A 353 -4.32 -16.19 -38.87
CA PRO A 353 -3.36 -17.19 -39.30
C PRO A 353 -1.98 -16.56 -39.50
N GLY A 354 -0.93 -17.31 -39.17
CA GLY A 354 0.45 -16.85 -39.37
C GLY A 354 0.74 -16.56 -40.85
N LEU A 355 1.58 -15.56 -41.10
CA LEU A 355 2.00 -15.16 -42.44
C LEU A 355 2.82 -16.28 -43.10
N GLN A 356 2.32 -16.83 -44.22
CA GLN A 356 2.95 -17.97 -44.87
C GLN A 356 4.26 -17.60 -45.60
N ILE A 357 4.42 -16.33 -45.97
CA ILE A 357 5.58 -15.84 -46.74
C ILE A 357 6.92 -16.11 -46.03
N PHE A 358 6.95 -16.04 -44.70
CA PHE A 358 8.14 -16.29 -43.89
C PHE A 358 8.51 -17.77 -43.77
N LYS A 359 7.62 -18.69 -44.15
CA LYS A 359 7.97 -20.12 -44.24
C LYS A 359 8.85 -20.41 -45.45
N THR A 360 8.66 -19.68 -46.54
CA THR A 360 9.37 -19.90 -47.81
C THR A 360 10.59 -18.97 -47.95
N ASN A 361 10.50 -17.74 -47.43
CA ASN A 361 11.60 -16.78 -47.46
C ASN A 361 11.66 -15.98 -46.15
N ARG A 362 12.71 -16.22 -45.34
CA ARG A 362 12.88 -15.60 -44.02
C ARG A 362 13.19 -14.11 -44.08
N ASP A 363 13.79 -13.62 -45.17
CA ASP A 363 14.22 -12.22 -45.33
C ASP A 363 13.24 -11.36 -46.15
N ALA A 364 12.03 -11.88 -46.43
CA ALA A 364 11.02 -11.16 -47.17
C ALA A 364 10.54 -9.91 -46.41
N LYS A 365 10.59 -8.72 -47.02
CA LYS A 365 9.99 -7.51 -46.43
C LYS A 365 8.53 -7.42 -46.86
N LEU A 366 7.61 -7.30 -45.89
CA LEU A 366 6.19 -7.05 -46.14
C LEU A 366 5.83 -5.59 -45.93
N ASP A 367 4.90 -5.07 -46.73
CA ASP A 367 4.22 -3.83 -46.42
C ASP A 367 3.17 -4.09 -45.31
N TYR A 368 2.96 -3.13 -44.43
CA TYR A 368 2.03 -3.24 -43.30
C TYR A 368 0.58 -3.42 -43.77
N LYS A 369 0.26 -2.95 -44.98
CA LYS A 369 -1.05 -3.10 -45.62
C LYS A 369 -1.39 -4.56 -45.95
N ASP A 370 -0.35 -5.37 -46.19
CA ASP A 370 -0.49 -6.78 -46.56
C ASP A 370 -0.64 -7.70 -45.35
N ILE A 371 -0.51 -7.15 -44.13
CA ILE A 371 -0.65 -7.90 -42.88
C ILE A 371 -2.12 -7.90 -42.44
N PRO A 372 -2.80 -9.06 -42.46
CA PRO A 372 -4.18 -9.15 -42.02
C PRO A 372 -4.32 -8.65 -40.58
N GLY A 373 -5.24 -7.72 -40.35
CA GLY A 373 -5.54 -7.18 -39.01
C GLY A 373 -4.78 -5.94 -38.61
N LEU A 374 -3.65 -5.65 -39.23
CA LEU A 374 -2.89 -4.43 -38.94
C LEU A 374 -3.60 -3.20 -39.51
N LEU A 375 -4.04 -3.28 -40.76
CA LEU A 375 -4.84 -2.23 -41.41
C LEU A 375 -6.22 -2.05 -40.77
N GLU A 376 -6.88 -3.14 -40.38
CA GLU A 376 -8.19 -3.09 -39.71
C GLU A 376 -8.12 -2.54 -38.28
N ALA A 377 -6.97 -2.67 -37.62
CA ALA A 377 -6.71 -2.09 -36.30
C ALA A 377 -6.44 -0.58 -36.36
N GLY A 378 -6.36 0.01 -37.56
CA GLY A 378 -6.03 1.42 -37.75
C GLY A 378 -4.58 1.74 -37.40
N TRP A 379 -3.69 0.76 -37.52
CA TRP A 379 -2.27 0.97 -37.27
C TRP A 379 -1.69 1.95 -38.28
N LEU A 380 -0.95 2.94 -37.76
CA LEU A 380 -0.23 3.94 -38.54
C LEU A 380 1.24 3.90 -38.11
N GLU A 381 2.15 4.09 -39.06
CA GLU A 381 3.59 4.15 -38.80
C GLU A 381 3.94 5.21 -37.74
N GLU A 382 3.21 6.33 -37.71
CA GLU A 382 3.35 7.36 -36.68
C GLU A 382 3.02 6.85 -35.26
N MET A 383 2.03 5.94 -35.12
CA MET A 383 1.67 5.36 -33.83
C MET A 383 2.75 4.41 -33.32
N ASP A 384 3.39 3.65 -34.23
CA ASP A 384 4.50 2.76 -33.89
C ASP A 384 5.75 3.56 -33.53
N ASN A 385 6.07 4.60 -34.29
CA ASN A 385 7.14 5.55 -33.95
C ASN A 385 6.91 6.19 -32.57
N LEU A 386 5.66 6.48 -32.22
CA LEU A 386 5.32 7.04 -30.91
C LEU A 386 5.34 5.98 -29.78
N ALA A 387 5.04 4.72 -30.08
CA ALA A 387 5.15 3.60 -29.14
C ALA A 387 6.60 3.16 -28.90
N GLN A 388 7.44 3.23 -29.94
CA GLN A 388 8.87 2.95 -29.89
C GLN A 388 9.68 4.09 -29.26
N LYS A 389 9.14 5.32 -29.23
CA LYS A 389 9.74 6.40 -28.45
C LYS A 389 9.82 5.94 -27.00
N PRO A 390 11.03 5.85 -26.41
CA PRO A 390 11.16 5.48 -25.01
C PRO A 390 10.38 6.51 -24.19
N LYS A 391 9.41 6.04 -23.39
CA LYS A 391 8.55 6.89 -22.57
C LYS A 391 9.32 7.74 -21.56
N ARG A 392 10.58 7.39 -21.30
CA ARG A 392 11.49 8.04 -20.37
C ARG A 392 12.87 8.08 -21.00
N GLY A 393 13.62 9.14 -20.72
CA GLY A 393 14.96 9.31 -21.27
C GLY A 393 15.92 8.15 -20.91
N PRO A 394 16.98 7.93 -21.69
CA PRO A 394 17.95 6.85 -21.48
C PRO A 394 18.58 6.87 -20.07
N HIS A 395 18.72 8.06 -19.48
CA HIS A 395 19.31 8.26 -18.16
C HIS A 395 18.34 8.04 -16.98
N TYR A 396 17.05 7.82 -17.24
CA TYR A 396 16.01 7.79 -16.21
C TYR A 396 16.29 6.77 -15.11
N ASN A 397 16.62 5.53 -15.50
CA ASN A 397 16.87 4.45 -14.54
C ASN A 397 18.10 4.74 -13.66
N PHE A 398 19.13 5.35 -14.24
CA PHE A 398 20.32 5.75 -13.50
C PHE A 398 19.99 6.88 -12.52
N MET A 399 19.23 7.90 -12.95
CA MET A 399 18.76 9.00 -12.09
C MET A 399 17.94 8.46 -10.91
N VAL A 400 17.00 7.54 -11.13
CA VAL A 400 16.20 6.91 -10.06
C VAL A 400 17.07 6.16 -9.07
N THR A 401 18.03 5.37 -9.57
CA THR A 401 18.92 4.58 -8.72
C THR A 401 19.80 5.50 -7.87
N LEU A 402 20.48 6.47 -8.50
CA LEU A 402 21.34 7.43 -7.83
C LEU A 402 20.56 8.28 -6.81
N PHE A 403 19.37 8.77 -7.19
CA PHE A 403 18.50 9.52 -6.31
C PHE A 403 18.09 8.72 -5.07
N SER A 404 17.65 7.47 -5.25
CA SER A 404 17.26 6.59 -4.16
C SER A 404 18.43 6.32 -3.20
N GLU A 405 19.63 6.09 -3.73
CA GLU A 405 20.83 5.91 -2.92
C GLU A 405 21.20 7.19 -2.14
N MET A 406 21.10 8.36 -2.76
CA MET A 406 21.30 9.64 -2.09
C MET A 406 20.29 9.87 -0.96
N GLN A 407 19.00 9.60 -1.21
CA GLN A 407 17.93 9.79 -0.23
C GLN A 407 18.09 8.89 1.00
N ASN A 408 18.61 7.67 0.80
CA ASN A 408 18.86 6.71 1.88
C ASN A 408 20.19 6.93 2.62
N HIS A 409 21.04 7.84 2.15
CA HIS A 409 22.33 8.10 2.77
C HIS A 409 22.15 8.81 4.14
N PRO A 410 22.89 8.42 5.21
CA PRO A 410 22.71 8.99 6.55
C PRO A 410 22.91 10.51 6.66
N SER A 411 23.60 11.13 5.69
CA SER A 411 23.80 12.59 5.63
C SER A 411 22.71 13.34 4.84
N ALA A 412 21.67 12.67 4.36
CA ALA A 412 20.63 13.26 3.52
C ALA A 412 19.49 13.95 4.28
N TRP A 413 19.32 13.64 5.58
CA TRP A 413 18.22 14.16 6.39
C TRP A 413 18.02 15.69 6.34
N PRO A 414 19.06 16.57 6.26
CA PRO A 414 18.83 18.00 6.21
C PRO A 414 18.27 18.49 4.88
N PHE A 415 18.34 17.66 3.84
CA PHE A 415 17.94 17.98 2.47
C PHE A 415 16.67 17.24 2.07
N ALA A 416 16.05 16.50 2.99
CA ALA A 416 14.92 15.62 2.69
C ALA A 416 13.66 16.38 2.27
N VAL A 417 13.46 17.59 2.78
CA VAL A 417 12.30 18.46 2.54
C VAL A 417 12.75 19.93 2.40
N PRO A 418 11.91 20.82 1.81
CA PRO A 418 12.23 22.24 1.71
C PRO A 418 12.45 22.88 3.09
N VAL A 419 13.35 23.87 3.16
CA VAL A 419 13.60 24.63 4.39
C VAL A 419 12.35 25.42 4.78
N SER A 420 11.84 25.23 6.00
CA SER A 420 10.64 25.94 6.46
C SER A 420 10.91 27.43 6.64
N LYS A 421 10.11 28.30 6.01
CA LYS A 421 10.15 29.76 6.24
C LYS A 421 9.75 30.14 7.67
N GLU A 422 8.98 29.29 8.34
CA GLU A 422 8.58 29.54 9.74
C GLU A 422 9.75 29.27 10.70
N GLU A 423 10.58 28.27 10.40
CA GLU A 423 11.76 27.91 11.21
C GLU A 423 12.99 28.76 10.87
N VAL A 424 13.15 29.12 9.59
CA VAL A 424 14.28 29.89 9.07
C VAL A 424 13.77 31.09 8.24
N PRO A 425 13.38 32.21 8.89
CA PRO A 425 12.66 33.30 8.23
C PRO A 425 13.40 34.00 7.09
N ASP A 426 14.73 34.13 7.21
CA ASP A 426 15.58 34.84 6.26
C ASP A 426 16.12 33.95 5.13
N TYR A 427 15.86 32.63 5.17
CA TYR A 427 16.43 31.67 4.22
C TYR A 427 16.15 32.04 2.76
N TYR A 428 14.89 32.34 2.45
CA TYR A 428 14.44 32.70 1.09
C TYR A 428 14.80 34.13 0.68
N GLU A 429 15.31 34.94 1.60
CA GLU A 429 15.91 36.23 1.27
C GLU A 429 17.35 36.05 0.80
N VAL A 430 18.07 35.10 1.39
CA VAL A 430 19.47 34.77 1.06
C VAL A 430 19.56 33.83 -0.15
N ILE A 431 18.79 32.75 -0.15
CA ILE A 431 18.79 31.70 -1.19
C ILE A 431 17.68 31.96 -2.20
N LYS A 432 18.07 32.23 -3.45
CA LYS A 432 17.13 32.62 -4.53
C LYS A 432 16.53 31.44 -5.29
N GLU A 433 17.28 30.35 -5.41
CA GLU A 433 16.87 29.13 -6.12
C GLU A 433 16.88 27.96 -5.13
N PRO A 434 15.87 27.84 -4.25
CA PRO A 434 15.81 26.75 -3.28
C PRO A 434 15.65 25.40 -3.99
N MET A 435 16.29 24.36 -3.45
CA MET A 435 16.18 22.99 -3.94
C MET A 435 16.38 22.01 -2.79
N ASP A 436 15.69 20.87 -2.85
CA ASP A 436 15.71 19.80 -1.86
C ASP A 436 15.38 18.45 -2.53
N LEU A 437 15.61 17.35 -1.82
CA LEU A 437 15.44 16.00 -2.35
C LEU A 437 13.96 15.68 -2.66
N SER A 438 12.99 16.17 -1.89
CA SER A 438 11.57 15.91 -2.20
C SER A 438 11.11 16.64 -3.47
N THR A 439 11.61 17.85 -3.70
CA THR A 439 11.37 18.57 -4.96
C THR A 439 12.03 17.84 -6.14
N MET A 440 13.25 17.33 -5.96
CA MET A 440 13.91 16.51 -6.98
C MET A 440 13.16 15.19 -7.25
N GLU A 441 12.62 14.52 -6.21
CA GLU A 441 11.80 13.31 -6.32
C GLU A 441 10.58 13.59 -7.22
N LEU A 442 9.86 14.68 -6.96
CA LEU A 442 8.68 15.08 -7.74
C LEU A 442 9.03 15.38 -9.20
N LYS A 443 10.16 16.06 -9.46
CA LYS A 443 10.63 16.33 -10.82
C LYS A 443 10.98 15.03 -11.55
N LEU A 444 11.62 14.08 -10.87
CA LEU A 444 11.98 12.79 -11.45
C LEU A 444 10.76 11.91 -11.73
N GLU A 445 9.80 11.83 -10.81
CA GLU A 445 8.57 11.05 -11.01
C GLU A 445 7.72 11.58 -12.18
N ASN A 446 7.73 12.89 -12.40
CA ASN A 446 6.99 13.58 -13.46
C ASN A 446 7.77 13.81 -14.77
N ASP A 447 8.92 13.12 -14.94
CA ASP A 447 9.75 13.17 -16.15
C ASP A 447 10.18 14.61 -16.53
N LYS A 448 10.54 15.43 -15.53
CA LYS A 448 10.97 16.82 -15.69
C LYS A 448 12.47 17.02 -15.87
N TYR A 449 13.24 15.93 -15.96
CA TYR A 449 14.67 15.95 -16.26
C TYR A 449 14.90 15.41 -17.67
N GLU A 450 15.11 16.31 -18.62
CA GLU A 450 15.35 15.95 -20.02
C GLU A 450 16.78 15.41 -20.24
N SER A 451 17.71 15.80 -19.38
CA SER A 451 19.10 15.35 -19.38
C SER A 451 19.63 15.08 -17.98
N PHE A 452 20.72 14.31 -17.91
CA PHE A 452 21.41 14.04 -16.64
C PHE A 452 22.02 15.32 -16.04
N ASP A 453 22.44 16.28 -16.87
CA ASP A 453 22.94 17.59 -16.39
C ASP A 453 21.90 18.36 -15.59
N GLN A 454 20.63 18.34 -15.99
CA GLN A 454 19.56 19.03 -15.26
C GLN A 454 19.36 18.40 -13.86
N PHE A 455 19.41 17.07 -13.78
CA PHE A 455 19.35 16.35 -12.51
C PHE A 455 20.56 16.68 -11.62
N LEU A 456 21.76 16.68 -12.20
CA LEU A 456 23.00 16.97 -11.49
C LEU A 456 23.09 18.42 -11.03
N TYR A 457 22.57 19.36 -11.83
CA TYR A 457 22.46 20.77 -11.46
C TYR A 457 21.63 20.94 -10.19
N ASP A 458 20.44 20.35 -10.12
CA ASP A 458 19.59 20.42 -8.92
C ASP A 458 20.25 19.75 -7.71
N ALA A 459 20.88 18.59 -7.89
CA ALA A 459 21.61 17.92 -6.82
C ALA A 459 22.74 18.80 -6.27
N ARG A 460 23.53 19.43 -7.16
CA ARG A 460 24.60 20.36 -6.78
C ARG A 460 24.07 21.64 -6.16
N LEU A 461 22.89 22.11 -6.59
CA LEU A 461 22.22 23.28 -6.06
C LEU A 461 21.86 23.10 -4.57
N ILE A 462 21.39 21.92 -4.17
CA ILE A 462 21.17 21.56 -2.75
C ILE A 462 22.44 21.85 -1.93
N PHE A 463 23.59 21.32 -2.37
CA PHE A 463 24.85 21.45 -1.64
C PHE A 463 25.38 22.88 -1.66
N LYS A 464 25.29 23.56 -2.81
CA LYS A 464 25.71 24.96 -2.98
C LYS A 464 24.90 25.90 -2.09
N ASN A 465 23.58 25.74 -2.05
CA ASN A 465 22.70 26.54 -1.19
C ASN A 465 23.00 26.30 0.28
N CYS A 466 23.17 25.03 0.67
CA CYS A 466 23.56 24.67 2.04
C CYS A 466 24.85 25.37 2.47
N ARG A 467 25.89 25.34 1.63
CA ARG A 467 27.19 26.00 1.91
C ARG A 467 27.15 27.52 1.86
N SER A 468 26.24 28.10 1.07
CA SER A 468 26.10 29.56 0.96
C SER A 468 25.39 30.15 2.19
N TYR A 469 24.48 29.39 2.79
CA TYR A 469 23.72 29.83 3.96
C TYR A 469 24.39 29.43 5.29
N ASN A 470 24.98 28.23 5.36
CA ASN A 470 25.53 27.68 6.61
C ASN A 470 27.06 27.81 6.67
N GLY A 471 27.59 28.05 7.88
CA GLY A 471 29.04 28.04 8.11
C GLY A 471 29.67 26.65 7.98
N ASP A 472 30.95 26.59 7.62
CA ASP A 472 31.73 25.37 7.35
C ASP A 472 31.83 24.40 8.54
N THR A 473 31.78 24.92 9.76
CA THR A 473 31.81 24.14 10.99
C THR A 473 30.51 23.42 11.32
N THR A 474 29.39 23.82 10.70
CA THR A 474 28.04 23.30 10.99
C THR A 474 27.85 21.85 10.52
N THR A 475 26.92 21.14 11.15
CA THR A 475 26.53 19.78 10.74
C THR A 475 25.94 19.77 9.33
N TYR A 476 25.17 20.79 8.96
CA TYR A 476 24.56 20.96 7.64
C TYR A 476 25.62 21.01 6.53
N TYR A 477 26.64 21.86 6.69
CA TYR A 477 27.74 21.98 5.74
C TYR A 477 28.53 20.67 5.59
N LYS A 478 28.84 20.02 6.72
CA LYS A 478 29.51 18.71 6.73
C LYS A 478 28.70 17.63 6.01
N ASN A 479 27.38 17.63 6.20
CA ASN A 479 26.48 16.68 5.56
C ASN A 479 26.37 16.92 4.04
N ALA A 480 26.34 18.19 3.59
CA ALA A 480 26.40 18.53 2.17
C ALA A 480 27.65 17.96 1.51
N ASN A 481 28.82 18.15 2.12
CA ASN A 481 30.08 17.62 1.57
C ASN A 481 30.12 16.08 1.54
N LYS A 482 29.58 15.41 2.57
CA LYS A 482 29.50 13.95 2.61
C LYS A 482 28.59 13.41 1.51
N LEU A 483 27.41 13.99 1.35
CA LEU A 483 26.43 13.54 0.37
C LEU A 483 26.89 13.85 -1.07
N GLU A 484 27.48 15.01 -1.31
CA GLU A 484 28.06 15.36 -2.61
C GLU A 484 29.21 14.42 -2.99
N LYS A 485 30.10 14.10 -2.03
CA LYS A 485 31.17 13.13 -2.26
C LYS A 485 30.62 11.74 -2.57
N PHE A 486 29.57 11.31 -1.86
CA PHE A 486 28.90 10.04 -2.13
C PHE A 486 28.30 10.01 -3.55
N MET A 487 27.56 11.06 -3.94
CA MET A 487 27.00 11.20 -5.29
C MET A 487 28.10 11.16 -6.36
N ASN A 488 29.17 11.94 -6.19
CA ASN A 488 30.27 11.98 -7.15
C ASN A 488 30.98 10.63 -7.26
N ASN A 489 31.16 9.88 -6.16
CA ASN A 489 31.72 8.54 -6.23
C ASN A 489 30.83 7.60 -7.05
N LYS A 490 29.52 7.62 -6.83
CA LYS A 490 28.57 6.79 -7.60
C LYS A 490 28.54 7.14 -9.09
N ILE A 491 28.67 8.42 -9.43
CA ILE A 491 28.79 8.86 -10.83
C ILE A 491 30.12 8.37 -11.42
N LYS A 492 31.22 8.46 -10.67
CA LYS A 492 32.55 8.03 -11.11
C LYS A 492 32.64 6.51 -11.33
N ASP A 493 32.01 5.73 -10.47
CA ASP A 493 31.99 4.26 -10.56
C ASP A 493 31.20 3.78 -11.79
N SER A 494 30.33 4.63 -12.35
CA SER A 494 29.57 4.36 -13.55
C SER A 494 30.35 4.80 -14.79
N ALA A 495 30.85 3.83 -15.57
CA ALA A 495 31.67 4.10 -16.76
C ALA A 495 30.99 5.07 -17.76
N GLU A 496 29.66 4.96 -17.91
CA GLU A 496 28.87 5.79 -18.82
C GLU A 496 28.70 7.23 -18.33
N TYR A 497 28.75 7.49 -17.01
CA TYR A 497 28.44 8.81 -16.43
C TYR A 497 29.67 9.52 -15.83
N SER A 498 30.82 8.86 -15.80
CA SER A 498 32.06 9.41 -15.23
C SER A 498 32.48 10.76 -15.82
N HIS A 499 32.19 11.02 -17.09
CA HIS A 499 32.50 12.27 -17.80
C HIS A 499 31.74 13.50 -17.26
N TYR A 500 30.63 13.33 -16.54
CA TYR A 500 29.89 14.45 -15.92
C TYR A 500 30.60 15.06 -14.68
N LEU A 501 31.74 14.49 -14.29
CA LEU A 501 32.59 14.98 -13.21
C LEU A 501 33.85 15.70 -13.70
N GLU A 502 34.10 15.70 -15.01
CA GLU A 502 35.15 16.49 -15.68
C GLU A 502 34.68 17.95 -15.83
#